data_AF-A0A929UZK8-F1
#
_entry.id   AF-A0A929UZK8-F1
#
_cell.length_a   1.000
_cell.length_b   1.000
_cell.length_c   1.000
_cell.angle_alpha   90.00
_cell.angle_beta   90.00
_cell.angle_gamma   90.00
#
_symmetry.space_group_name_H-M   'P 1'
#
loop_
_entity.id
_entity.type
_entity.pdbx_description
1 polymer ?
#
loop_
_entity_poly.entity_id
_entity_poly.type
_entity_poly.pdbx_seq_one_letter_code
_entity_poly.pdbx_strand_id
1 'polypeptide(L)'
;MKQNRHMEVDNDYVQQAIIAREIIDLYRDSQDKIGTAVSLDVLCFAMARLTDCDKVDYPTIDWDNLASNFDGIAASQASDVSAIRKMENDIASTYKKSLKIIKQQLSSHYLTIE
;
A
#
# COMPACT_ATOMS: atom_id res chain seq x y z
N MET A 1 -22.47 -10.70 24.86
CA MET A 1 -22.19 -9.67 23.84
C MET A 1 -21.15 -10.23 22.87
N LYS A 2 -21.56 -10.55 21.64
CA LYS A 2 -20.66 -10.96 20.53
C LYS A 2 -20.75 -9.88 19.46
N GLN A 3 -20.12 -8.74 19.73
CA GLN A 3 -19.84 -7.71 18.74
C GLN A 3 -18.35 -7.38 18.92
N ASN A 4 -17.58 -7.37 17.82
CA ASN A 4 -16.45 -6.47 17.55
C ASN A 4 -15.26 -7.07 16.80
N ARG A 5 -15.04 -8.38 16.73
CA ARG A 5 -13.85 -8.90 16.00
C ARG A 5 -13.88 -8.68 14.49
N HIS A 6 -15.05 -8.66 13.85
CA HIS A 6 -15.15 -8.48 12.39
C HIS A 6 -14.94 -7.01 11.98
N MET A 7 -15.58 -6.07 12.69
CA MET A 7 -15.40 -4.62 12.43
C MET A 7 -13.95 -4.16 12.65
N GLU A 8 -13.24 -4.76 13.61
CA GLU A 8 -11.84 -4.42 13.91
C GLU A 8 -10.89 -4.85 12.79
N VAL A 9 -11.12 -6.02 12.19
CA VAL A 9 -10.37 -6.51 11.02
C VAL A 9 -10.65 -5.68 9.77
N ASP A 10 -11.91 -5.29 9.55
CA ASP A 10 -12.28 -4.43 8.42
C ASP A 10 -11.64 -3.02 8.53
N ASN A 11 -11.51 -2.48 9.75
CA ASN A 11 -10.87 -1.19 10.00
C ASN A 11 -9.36 -1.22 9.74
N ASP A 12 -8.67 -2.29 10.14
CA ASP A 12 -7.23 -2.48 9.88
C ASP A 12 -6.94 -2.51 8.36
N TYR A 13 -7.77 -3.19 7.58
CA TYR A 13 -7.61 -3.25 6.12
C TYR A 13 -7.82 -1.90 5.43
N VAL A 14 -8.80 -1.11 5.89
CA VAL A 14 -9.02 0.24 5.37
C VAL A 14 -7.85 1.16 5.73
N GLN A 15 -7.34 1.08 6.97
CA GLN A 15 -6.17 1.87 7.40
C GLN A 15 -4.94 1.54 6.56
N GLN A 16 -4.65 0.26 6.33
CA GLN A 16 -3.55 -0.15 5.46
C GLN A 16 -3.71 0.39 4.04
N ALA A 17 -4.92 0.34 3.47
CA ALA A 17 -5.20 0.90 2.15
C ALA A 17 -5.00 2.42 2.09
N ILE A 18 -5.39 3.16 3.14
CA ILE A 18 -5.15 4.60 3.22
C ILE A 18 -3.64 4.87 3.25
N ILE A 19 -2.89 4.19 4.13
CA ILE A 19 -1.43 4.38 4.25
C ILE A 19 -0.74 4.07 2.92
N ALA A 20 -1.11 2.98 2.24
CA ALA A 20 -0.54 2.60 0.95
C ALA A 20 -0.84 3.67 -0.12
N ARG A 21 -2.05 4.22 -0.13
CA ARG A 21 -2.44 5.33 -1.01
C ARG A 21 -1.57 6.57 -0.76
N GLU A 22 -1.38 6.98 0.50
CA GLU A 22 -0.54 8.15 0.84
C GLU A 22 0.92 7.95 0.44
N ILE A 23 1.51 6.78 0.75
CA ILE A 23 2.89 6.43 0.39
C ILE A 23 3.09 6.54 -1.13
N ILE A 24 2.16 6.00 -1.91
CA ILE A 24 2.26 6.01 -3.37
C ILE A 24 2.08 7.42 -3.93
N ASP A 25 1.23 8.25 -3.34
CA ASP A 25 1.09 9.63 -3.79
C ASP A 25 2.33 10.47 -3.48
N LEU A 26 2.99 10.25 -2.33
CA LEU A 26 4.31 10.84 -2.06
C LEU A 26 5.34 10.46 -3.14
N TYR A 27 5.37 9.19 -3.56
CA TYR A 27 6.23 8.78 -4.69
C TYR A 27 5.84 9.51 -5.98
N ARG A 28 4.55 9.49 -6.35
CA ARG A 28 4.03 10.02 -7.62
C ARG A 28 4.25 11.52 -7.77
N ASP A 29 4.07 12.27 -6.70
CA ASP A 29 4.19 13.73 -6.70
C ASP A 29 5.63 14.21 -6.54
N SER A 30 6.55 13.31 -6.17
CA SER A 30 7.97 13.64 -6.03
C SER A 30 8.68 13.91 -7.36
N GLN A 31 9.51 14.95 -7.36
CA GLN A 31 10.47 15.24 -8.43
C GLN A 31 11.72 14.35 -8.33
N ASP A 32 12.14 14.00 -7.11
CA ASP A 32 13.27 13.09 -6.84
C ASP A 32 12.74 11.67 -6.60
N LYS A 33 12.49 10.94 -7.70
CA LYS A 33 11.94 9.58 -7.64
C LYS A 33 12.84 8.61 -6.90
N ILE A 34 14.15 8.67 -7.13
CA ILE A 34 15.12 7.75 -6.54
C ILE A 34 15.24 8.00 -5.05
N GLY A 35 15.50 9.24 -4.62
CA GLY A 35 15.63 9.57 -3.20
C GLY A 35 14.33 9.33 -2.42
N THR A 36 13.19 9.56 -3.07
CA THR A 36 11.89 9.24 -2.46
C THR A 36 11.69 7.73 -2.32
N ALA A 37 12.03 6.94 -3.34
CA ALA A 37 11.92 5.48 -3.29
C ALA A 37 12.74 4.88 -2.14
N VAL A 38 13.97 5.37 -1.90
CA VAL A 38 14.81 4.98 -0.75
C VAL A 38 14.08 5.16 0.59
N SER A 39 13.36 6.28 0.73
CA SER A 39 12.65 6.56 1.98
C SER A 39 11.40 5.69 2.12
N LEU A 40 10.70 5.44 1.01
CA LEU A 40 9.44 4.71 1.01
C LEU A 40 9.65 3.19 1.13
N ASP A 41 10.79 2.64 0.69
CA ASP A 41 11.11 1.22 0.93
C ASP A 41 11.15 0.92 2.43
N VAL A 42 11.80 1.77 3.23
CA VAL A 42 11.97 1.59 4.68
C VAL A 42 10.61 1.65 5.38
N LEU A 43 9.74 2.57 4.95
CA LEU A 43 8.39 2.68 5.47
C LEU A 43 7.54 1.45 5.14
N CYS A 44 7.64 0.93 3.92
CA CYS A 44 6.93 -0.30 3.53
C CYS A 44 7.45 -1.51 4.31
N PHE A 45 8.76 -1.63 4.52
CA PHE A 45 9.35 -2.67 5.36
C PHE A 45 8.95 -2.57 6.84
N ALA A 46 8.74 -1.36 7.36
CA ALA A 46 8.20 -1.17 8.70
C ALA A 46 6.73 -1.63 8.76
N MET A 47 5.93 -1.26 7.76
CA MET A 47 4.53 -1.69 7.66
C MET A 47 4.41 -3.21 7.55
N ALA A 48 5.25 -3.87 6.73
CA ALA A 48 5.30 -5.32 6.65
C ALA A 48 5.45 -5.95 8.04
N ARG A 49 6.44 -5.52 8.83
CA ARG A 49 6.66 -6.02 10.19
C ARG A 49 5.47 -5.78 11.14
N LEU A 50 4.78 -4.65 10.99
CA LEU A 50 3.64 -4.31 11.83
C LEU A 50 2.39 -5.12 11.46
N THR A 51 2.23 -5.50 10.19
CA THR A 51 1.02 -6.19 9.70
C THR A 51 1.17 -7.70 9.54
N ASP A 52 2.41 -8.19 9.41
CA ASP A 52 2.75 -9.60 9.14
C ASP A 52 2.94 -10.43 10.43
N CYS A 53 2.70 -9.82 11.60
CA CYS A 53 3.07 -10.43 12.87
C CYS A 53 2.17 -11.62 13.30
N ASP A 54 0.97 -11.81 12.73
CA ASP A 54 0.03 -12.85 13.24
C ASP A 54 -1.06 -13.38 12.26
N LYS A 55 -1.04 -13.07 10.95
CA LYS A 55 -2.17 -13.40 10.05
C LYS A 55 -1.84 -14.52 9.04
N VAL A 56 -2.56 -15.65 9.16
CA VAL A 56 -2.54 -16.79 8.22
C VAL A 56 -3.08 -16.41 6.84
N ASP A 57 -3.90 -15.35 6.79
CA ASP A 57 -4.36 -14.73 5.55
C ASP A 57 -3.41 -13.58 5.20
N TYR A 58 -2.88 -13.61 3.97
CA TYR A 58 -1.98 -12.60 3.42
C TYR A 58 -2.53 -11.18 3.65
N PRO A 59 -1.69 -10.20 4.04
CA PRO A 59 -2.15 -8.85 4.33
C PRO A 59 -2.87 -8.22 3.13
N THR A 60 -3.86 -7.38 3.41
CA THR A 60 -4.66 -6.70 2.38
C THR A 60 -3.77 -5.91 1.41
N ILE A 61 -2.69 -5.32 1.92
CA ILE A 61 -1.62 -4.72 1.13
C ILE A 61 -0.38 -5.60 1.25
N ASP A 62 0.22 -5.94 0.11
CA ASP A 62 1.50 -6.64 0.06
C ASP A 62 2.63 -5.63 0.28
N TRP A 63 2.97 -5.40 1.55
CA TRP A 63 3.98 -4.42 1.94
C TRP A 63 5.38 -4.83 1.53
N ASP A 64 5.71 -6.12 1.53
CA ASP A 64 7.02 -6.63 1.09
C ASP A 64 7.22 -6.45 -0.42
N ASN A 65 6.17 -6.73 -1.22
CA ASN A 65 6.22 -6.45 -2.65
C ASN A 65 6.30 -4.94 -2.92
N LEU A 66 5.56 -4.11 -2.18
CA LEU A 66 5.64 -2.66 -2.34
C LEU A 66 7.03 -2.12 -1.97
N ALA A 67 7.62 -2.61 -0.87
CA ALA A 67 8.99 -2.30 -0.47
C ALA A 67 10.00 -2.71 -1.55
N SER A 68 9.87 -3.93 -2.08
CA SER A 68 10.76 -4.47 -3.12
C SER A 68 10.71 -3.65 -4.41
N ASN A 69 9.54 -3.13 -4.79
CA ASN A 69 9.41 -2.24 -5.94
C ASN A 69 10.11 -0.90 -5.71
N PHE A 70 9.99 -0.31 -4.51
CA PHE A 70 10.70 0.93 -4.19
C PHE A 70 12.21 0.73 -4.09
N ASP A 71 12.69 -0.34 -3.43
CA ASP A 71 14.10 -0.70 -3.36
C ASP A 71 14.69 -0.92 -4.77
N GLY A 72 13.96 -1.63 -5.63
CA GLY A 72 14.35 -1.83 -7.02
C GLY A 72 14.43 -0.52 -7.83
N ILE A 73 13.52 0.43 -7.59
CA ILE A 73 13.60 1.77 -8.19
C ILE A 73 14.79 2.55 -7.62
N ALA A 74 15.02 2.49 -6.30
CA ALA A 74 16.13 3.16 -5.64
C ALA A 74 17.51 2.68 -6.15
N ALA A 75 17.62 1.39 -6.46
CA ALA A 75 18.83 0.77 -7.00
C ALA A 75 18.98 0.92 -8.53
N SER A 76 17.96 1.43 -9.23
CA SER A 76 17.94 1.47 -10.69
C SER A 76 18.83 2.57 -11.28
N GLN A 77 19.36 2.32 -12.47
CA GLN A 77 20.04 3.31 -13.30
C GLN A 77 19.09 3.87 -14.36
N ALA A 78 19.43 5.04 -14.93
CA ALA A 78 18.61 5.67 -15.97
C ALA A 78 18.41 4.80 -17.23
N SER A 79 19.29 3.82 -17.47
CA SER A 79 19.16 2.83 -18.54
C SER A 79 18.10 1.76 -18.29
N ASP A 80 17.63 1.58 -17.05
CA ASP A 80 16.77 0.47 -16.63
C ASP A 80 15.28 0.76 -16.87
N VAL A 81 14.96 1.51 -17.92
CA VAL A 81 13.63 2.08 -18.20
C VAL A 81 12.52 1.02 -18.20
N SER A 82 12.79 -0.19 -18.74
CA SER A 82 11.80 -1.27 -18.78
C SER A 82 11.53 -1.88 -17.40
N ALA A 83 12.56 -2.03 -16.57
CA ALA A 83 12.44 -2.54 -15.21
C ALA A 83 11.72 -1.52 -14.32
N ILE A 84 12.12 -0.24 -14.39
CA ILE A 84 11.45 0.86 -13.68
C ILE A 84 9.96 0.89 -14.03
N ARG A 85 9.62 0.86 -15.33
CA ARG A 85 8.22 0.85 -15.77
C ARG A 85 7.43 -0.33 -15.23
N LYS A 86 8.04 -1.51 -15.13
CA LYS A 86 7.39 -2.69 -14.53
C LYS A 86 7.06 -2.43 -13.07
N MET A 87 8.03 -1.97 -12.28
CA MET A 87 7.84 -1.66 -10.86
C MET A 87 6.79 -0.56 -10.66
N GLU A 88 6.80 0.49 -11.49
CA GLU A 88 5.78 1.54 -11.45
C GLU A 88 4.37 1.03 -11.78
N ASN A 89 4.23 0.07 -12.70
CA ASN A 89 2.95 -0.56 -12.98
C ASN A 89 2.46 -1.42 -11.79
N ASP A 90 3.36 -2.12 -11.12
CA ASP A 90 3.05 -2.93 -9.94
C ASP A 90 2.62 -2.03 -8.76
N ILE A 91 3.31 -0.90 -8.57
CA ILE A 91 2.92 0.17 -7.63
C ILE A 91 1.52 0.72 -8.00
N ALA A 92 1.28 1.02 -9.27
CA ALA A 92 -0.02 1.54 -9.73
C ALA A 92 -1.16 0.53 -9.53
N SER A 93 -0.89 -0.78 -9.61
CA SER A 93 -1.84 -1.84 -9.28
C SER A 93 -2.22 -1.81 -7.79
N THR A 94 -1.21 -1.67 -6.91
CA THR A 94 -1.40 -1.53 -5.46
C THR A 94 -2.23 -0.29 -5.12
N TYR A 95 -1.96 0.83 -5.80
CA TYR A 95 -2.73 2.06 -5.67
C TYR A 95 -4.22 1.87 -6.03
N LYS A 96 -4.49 1.23 -7.18
CA LYS A 96 -5.87 0.93 -7.61
C LYS A 96 -6.60 0.02 -6.63
N LYS A 97 -5.91 -0.99 -6.09
CA LYS A 97 -6.47 -1.88 -5.06
C LYS A 97 -6.83 -1.09 -3.80
N SER A 98 -5.93 -0.21 -3.35
CA SER A 98 -6.13 0.65 -2.18
C SER A 98 -7.34 1.57 -2.34
N LEU A 99 -7.47 2.25 -3.49
CA LEU A 99 -8.63 3.09 -3.79
C LEU A 99 -9.95 2.32 -3.80
N LYS A 100 -9.95 1.08 -4.31
CA LYS A 100 -11.14 0.22 -4.32
C LYS A 100 -11.62 -0.09 -2.90
N ILE A 101 -10.70 -0.45 -2.01
CA ILE A 101 -11.00 -0.77 -0.60
C ILE A 101 -11.58 0.47 0.11
N ILE A 102 -10.91 1.62 -0.02
CA ILE A 102 -11.35 2.89 0.59
C ILE A 102 -12.77 3.25 0.09
N LYS A 103 -13.01 3.14 -1.22
CA LYS A 103 -14.32 3.44 -1.80
C LYS A 103 -15.42 2.51 -1.28
N GLN A 104 -15.13 1.21 -1.17
CA GLN A 104 -16.09 0.22 -0.65
C GLN A 104 -16.49 0.55 0.79
N GLN A 105 -15.54 0.95 1.63
CA GLN A 105 -15.83 1.35 3.01
C GLN A 105 -16.72 2.59 3.10
N LEU A 106 -16.43 3.61 2.28
CA LEU A 106 -17.25 4.82 2.21
C LEU A 106 -18.68 4.48 1.76
N SER A 107 -18.84 3.68 0.71
CA SER A 107 -20.16 3.25 0.24
C SER A 107 -20.93 2.43 1.28
N SER A 108 -20.26 1.59 2.06
CA SER A 108 -20.89 0.82 3.15
C SER A 108 -21.38 1.72 4.30
N HIS A 109 -20.66 2.80 4.61
CA HIS A 109 -21.09 3.80 5.60
C HIS A 109 -22.36 4.55 5.18
N TYR A 110 -22.54 4.84 3.89
CA TYR A 110 -23.75 5.52 3.41
C TYR A 110 -25.00 4.63 3.42
N LEU A 111 -24.85 3.31 3.24
CA LEU A 111 -25.96 2.34 3.23
C LEU A 111 -26.45 1.94 4.64
N THR A 112 -25.75 2.34 5.70
CA THR A 112 -26.09 1.99 7.09
C THR A 112 -26.81 3.11 7.85
N ILE A 113 -27.11 4.23 7.18
CA ILE A 113 -27.76 5.43 7.76
C ILE A 113 -29.26 5.55 7.39
N GLU A 114 -29.82 4.62 6.60
CA GLU A 114 -31.27 4.48 6.33
C GLU A 114 -31.94 3.47 7.28
#